data_AF-A0A357CW63-F1
#
_entry.id   AF-A0A357CW63-F1
#
_cell.length_a   1.000
_cell.length_b   1.000
_cell.length_c   1.000
_cell.angle_alpha   90.00
_cell.angle_beta   90.00
_cell.angle_gamma   90.00
#
_symmetry.space_group_name_H-M   'P 1'
#
loop_
_entity.id
_entity.type
_entity.pdbx_description
1 polymer ?
#
loop_
_entity_poly.entity_id
_entity_poly.type
_entity_poly.pdbx_seq_one_letter_code
_entity_poly.pdbx_strand_id
1 'polypeptide(L)'
;MRGNKLIYTAAMIAGIILICVSLIFFGDEESKILSGISIGIGAGLFGMSVAMLSINAIDNKKPELKKQNEIELSDERNIMIRDKAKARASDITKPFFILLLMLTILAEAPLWLTCVAIGVFLLREIIEFFLIFKYNKKM
;
A
#
# COMPACT_ATOMS: atom_id res chain seq x y z
N MET A 1 11.82 8.89 -20.01
CA MET A 1 11.03 8.91 -18.74
C MET A 1 9.67 9.63 -18.82
N ARG A 2 9.27 10.23 -19.95
CA ARG A 2 7.96 10.94 -20.10
C ARG A 2 6.73 10.00 -20.03
N GLY A 3 6.87 8.75 -20.49
CA GLY A 3 5.78 7.75 -20.51
C GLY A 3 5.27 7.34 -19.12
N ASN A 4 6.17 7.11 -18.17
CA ASN A 4 5.78 6.71 -16.81
C ASN A 4 4.99 7.81 -16.10
N LYS A 5 5.37 9.09 -16.28
CA LYS A 5 4.63 10.22 -15.70
C LYS A 5 3.20 10.30 -16.22
N LEU A 6 2.99 10.11 -17.52
CA LEU A 6 1.64 10.12 -18.12
C LEU A 6 0.78 8.99 -17.56
N ILE A 7 1.34 7.79 -17.39
CA ILE A 7 0.63 6.64 -16.83
C ILE A 7 0.20 6.92 -15.38
N TYR A 8 1.10 7.41 -14.52
CA TYR A 8 0.73 7.72 -13.13
C TYR A 8 -0.21 8.90 -13.02
N THR A 9 -0.12 9.89 -13.90
CA THR A 9 -1.08 11.01 -13.92
C THR A 9 -2.47 10.54 -14.37
N ALA A 10 -2.55 9.66 -15.37
CA ALA A 10 -3.80 9.04 -15.79
C ALA A 10 -4.40 8.16 -14.69
N ALA A 11 -3.58 7.36 -14.00
CA ALA A 11 -4.00 6.55 -12.86
C ALA A 11 -4.50 7.39 -11.69
N MET A 12 -3.88 8.54 -11.42
CA MET A 12 -4.34 9.50 -10.42
C MET A 12 -5.73 10.05 -10.76
N ILE A 13 -5.91 10.50 -12.01
CA ILE A 13 -7.19 11.03 -12.49
C ILE A 13 -8.28 9.95 -12.45
N ALA A 14 -7.97 8.73 -12.89
CA ALA A 14 -8.89 7.59 -12.81
C ALA A 14 -9.28 7.29 -11.36
N GLY A 15 -8.33 7.33 -10.43
CA GLY A 15 -8.60 7.16 -8.99
C GLY A 15 -9.53 8.23 -8.42
N ILE A 16 -9.31 9.50 -8.79
CA ILE A 16 -10.19 10.62 -8.38
C ILE A 16 -11.59 10.45 -8.97
N ILE A 17 -11.70 10.10 -10.25
CA ILE A 17 -13.00 9.88 -10.91
C ILE A 17 -13.75 8.73 -10.22
N LEU A 18 -13.08 7.63 -9.91
CA LEU A 18 -13.69 6.50 -9.17
C LEU A 18 -14.24 6.93 -7.81
N ILE A 19 -13.50 7.74 -7.06
CA ILE A 19 -13.96 8.27 -5.77
C ILE A 19 -15.17 9.19 -5.98
N CYS A 20 -15.09 10.15 -6.91
CA CYS A 20 -16.16 11.11 -7.18
C CYS A 20 -17.45 10.43 -7.67
N VAL A 21 -17.35 9.50 -8.62
CA VAL A 21 -18.49 8.72 -9.11
C VAL A 21 -19.10 7.92 -7.96
N SER A 22 -18.26 7.33 -7.11
CA SER A 22 -18.74 6.55 -5.98
C SER A 22 -19.52 7.35 -4.95
N LEU A 23 -19.08 8.57 -4.66
CA LEU A 23 -19.75 9.48 -3.72
C LEU A 23 -21.04 10.09 -4.29
N ILE A 24 -21.13 10.28 -5.61
CA ILE A 24 -22.28 10.94 -6.25
C ILE A 24 -23.37 9.94 -6.66
N PHE A 25 -23.00 8.74 -7.15
CA PHE A 25 -23.94 7.81 -7.79
C PHE A 25 -24.27 6.57 -6.96
N PHE A 26 -23.42 6.13 -6.02
CA PHE A 26 -23.63 4.89 -5.26
C PHE A 26 -24.06 5.14 -3.80
N GLY A 27 -24.84 6.20 -3.57
CA GLY A 27 -25.35 6.58 -2.24
C GLY A 27 -26.53 5.73 -1.73
N ASP A 28 -27.18 4.95 -2.59
CA ASP A 28 -28.34 4.14 -2.25
C ASP A 28 -27.95 2.87 -1.47
N GLU A 29 -28.82 2.40 -0.56
CA GLU A 29 -28.55 1.29 0.36
C GLU A 29 -28.10 -0.01 -0.34
N GLU A 30 -28.63 -0.30 -1.53
CA GLU A 30 -28.25 -1.49 -2.31
C GLU A 30 -26.84 -1.40 -2.89
N SER A 31 -26.30 -0.19 -3.07
CA SER A 31 -25.01 0.05 -3.75
C SER A 31 -23.86 0.40 -2.81
N LYS A 32 -24.09 0.45 -1.48
CA LYS A 32 -23.08 0.79 -0.47
C LYS A 32 -21.81 -0.07 -0.54
N ILE A 33 -21.95 -1.36 -0.84
CA ILE A 33 -20.79 -2.28 -0.99
C ILE A 33 -19.97 -1.88 -2.22
N LEU A 34 -20.61 -1.65 -3.36
CA LEU A 34 -19.95 -1.25 -4.59
C LEU A 34 -19.31 0.14 -4.47
N SER A 35 -19.97 1.04 -3.74
CA SER A 35 -19.44 2.35 -3.38
C SER A 35 -18.14 2.23 -2.58
N GLY A 36 -18.15 1.42 -1.52
CA GLY A 36 -17.00 1.20 -0.65
C GLY A 36 -15.79 0.59 -1.38
N ILE A 37 -16.04 -0.43 -2.23
CA ILE A 37 -14.97 -1.04 -3.04
C ILE A 37 -14.39 -0.01 -4.02
N SER A 38 -15.24 0.77 -4.69
CA SER A 38 -14.80 1.79 -5.66
C SER A 38 -13.97 2.89 -5.00
N ILE A 39 -14.37 3.33 -3.79
CA ILE A 39 -13.59 4.28 -2.98
C ILE A 39 -12.25 3.67 -2.58
N GLY A 40 -12.24 2.41 -2.12
CA GLY A 40 -11.01 1.71 -1.73
C GLY A 40 -10.00 1.62 -2.88
N ILE A 41 -10.46 1.18 -4.06
CA ILE A 41 -9.62 1.10 -5.27
C ILE A 41 -9.16 2.50 -5.71
N GLY A 42 -10.08 3.47 -5.74
CA GLY A 42 -9.77 4.84 -6.13
C GLY A 42 -8.74 5.51 -5.22
N ALA A 43 -8.88 5.35 -3.91
CA ALA A 43 -7.94 5.86 -2.91
C ALA A 43 -6.56 5.20 -3.03
N GLY A 44 -6.52 3.88 -3.28
CA GLY A 44 -5.28 3.14 -3.52
C GLY A 44 -4.54 3.63 -4.76
N LEU A 45 -5.26 3.79 -5.88
CA LEU A 45 -4.70 4.33 -7.13
C LEU A 45 -4.21 5.77 -6.96
N PHE A 46 -4.98 6.61 -6.26
CA PHE A 46 -4.59 7.98 -5.98
C PHE A 46 -3.30 8.05 -5.14
N GLY A 47 -3.25 7.32 -4.02
CA GLY A 47 -2.08 7.31 -3.12
C GLY A 47 -0.83 6.79 -3.82
N MET A 48 -0.93 5.69 -4.56
CA MET A 48 0.17 5.14 -5.36
C MET A 48 0.67 6.16 -6.39
N SER A 49 -0.25 6.81 -7.09
CA SER A 49 0.09 7.78 -8.14
C SER A 49 0.79 9.00 -7.58
N VAL A 50 0.33 9.55 -6.45
CA VAL A 50 0.99 10.68 -5.77
C VAL A 50 2.41 10.32 -5.33
N ALA A 51 2.59 9.15 -4.72
CA ALA A 51 3.92 8.68 -4.30
C ALA A 51 4.87 8.58 -5.51
N MET A 52 4.40 7.95 -6.60
CA MET A 52 5.23 7.71 -7.78
C MET A 52 5.51 8.98 -8.59
N LEU A 53 4.56 9.92 -8.66
CA LEU A 53 4.77 11.24 -9.24
C LEU A 53 5.77 12.07 -8.43
N SER A 54 5.74 11.95 -7.10
CA SER A 54 6.69 12.64 -6.21
C SER A 54 8.11 12.12 -6.40
N ILE A 55 8.28 10.79 -6.45
CA ILE A 55 9.58 10.16 -6.75
C ILE A 55 10.09 10.63 -8.12
N ASN A 56 9.25 10.56 -9.17
CA ASN A 56 9.63 11.05 -10.49
C ASN A 56 9.99 12.55 -10.49
N ALA A 57 9.34 13.38 -9.70
CA ALA A 57 9.64 14.80 -9.61
C ALA A 57 11.01 15.05 -8.96
N ILE A 58 11.35 14.30 -7.90
CA ILE A 58 12.65 14.36 -7.22
C ILE A 58 13.76 13.89 -8.18
N ASP A 59 13.54 12.76 -8.85
CA ASP A 59 14.48 12.17 -9.81
C ASP A 59 14.77 13.11 -10.98
N ASN A 60 13.75 13.80 -11.51
CA ASN A 60 13.92 14.75 -12.62
C ASN A 60 14.63 16.05 -12.18
N LYS A 61 14.50 16.47 -10.91
CA LYS A 61 15.19 17.66 -10.40
C LYS A 61 16.68 17.40 -10.15
N LYS A 62 17.05 16.16 -9.82
CA LYS A 62 18.44 15.79 -9.47
C LYS A 62 18.83 14.47 -10.14
N PRO A 63 19.13 14.48 -11.46
CA PRO A 63 19.46 13.26 -12.20
C PRO A 63 20.77 12.60 -11.73
N GLU A 64 21.69 13.36 -11.15
CA GLU A 64 22.93 12.83 -10.55
C GLU A 64 22.65 11.95 -9.33
N LEU A 65 21.74 12.41 -8.45
CA LEU A 65 21.29 11.61 -7.30
C LEU A 65 20.56 10.35 -7.74
N LYS A 66 19.82 10.39 -8.85
CA LYS A 66 19.16 9.19 -9.39
C LYS A 66 20.15 8.10 -9.76
N LYS A 67 21.24 8.46 -10.45
CA LYS A 67 22.30 7.52 -10.84
C LYS A 67 23.06 6.97 -9.63
N GLN A 68 23.36 7.83 -8.65
CA GLN A 68 23.97 7.39 -7.39
C GLN A 68 23.05 6.45 -6.60
N ASN A 69 21.76 6.79 -6.49
CA ASN A 69 20.76 5.94 -5.86
C ASN A 69 20.65 4.58 -6.57
N GLU A 70 20.68 4.51 -7.90
CA GLU A 70 20.63 3.22 -8.62
C GLU A 70 21.80 2.31 -8.26
N ILE A 71 23.01 2.87 -8.14
CA ILE A 71 24.21 2.13 -7.71
C ILE A 71 24.05 1.71 -6.25
N GLU A 72 23.66 2.63 -5.38
CA GLU A 72 23.44 2.39 -3.96
C GLU A 72 22.32 1.38 -3.67
N LEU A 73 21.28 1.30 -4.52
CA LEU A 73 20.18 0.33 -4.37
C LEU A 73 20.63 -1.11 -4.63
N SER A 74 21.74 -1.28 -5.36
CA SER A 74 22.34 -2.57 -5.72
C SER A 74 23.46 -3.01 -4.78
N ASP A 75 23.93 -2.14 -3.90
CA ASP A 75 24.93 -2.46 -2.88
C ASP A 75 24.34 -3.39 -1.81
N GLU A 76 25.03 -4.50 -1.52
CA GLU A 76 24.66 -5.49 -0.52
C GLU A 76 24.39 -4.86 0.85
N ARG A 77 25.21 -3.88 1.26
CA ARG A 77 25.04 -3.20 2.55
C ARG A 77 23.71 -2.45 2.62
N ASN A 78 23.36 -1.75 1.55
CA ASN A 78 22.11 -1.00 1.49
C ASN A 78 20.89 -1.92 1.37
N ILE A 79 21.03 -3.07 0.69
CA ILE A 79 20.01 -4.12 0.70
C ILE A 79 19.74 -4.60 2.13
N MET A 80 20.79 -4.90 2.90
CA MET A 80 20.66 -5.31 4.30
C MET A 80 19.99 -4.23 5.17
N ILE A 81 20.40 -2.96 5.04
CA ILE A 81 19.79 -1.85 5.77
C ILE A 81 18.30 -1.74 5.45
N ARG A 82 17.95 -1.80 4.17
CA ARG A 82 16.55 -1.68 3.72
C ARG A 82 15.70 -2.85 4.20
N ASP A 83 16.22 -4.07 4.16
CA ASP A 83 15.48 -5.24 4.62
C ASP A 83 15.29 -5.21 6.15
N LYS A 84 16.30 -4.75 6.91
CA LYS A 84 16.15 -4.47 8.34
C LYS A 84 15.13 -3.37 8.62
N ALA A 85 15.12 -2.31 7.82
CA ALA A 85 14.15 -1.22 7.94
C ALA A 85 12.72 -1.71 7.65
N LYS A 86 12.52 -2.53 6.61
CA LYS A 86 11.22 -3.15 6.31
C LYS A 86 10.72 -4.03 7.45
N ALA A 87 11.59 -4.89 8.01
CA ALA A 87 11.23 -5.72 9.15
C ALA A 87 10.82 -4.87 10.36
N ARG A 88 11.61 -3.82 10.68
CA ARG A 88 11.29 -2.93 11.81
C ARG A 88 10.01 -2.11 11.58
N ALA A 89 9.78 -1.64 10.35
CA ALA A 89 8.53 -0.98 9.99
C ALA A 89 7.34 -1.94 10.14
N SER A 90 7.52 -3.22 9.79
CA SER A 90 6.56 -4.29 10.00
C SER A 90 6.16 -4.38 11.48
N ASP A 91 7.13 -4.48 12.38
CA ASP A 91 6.91 -4.58 13.83
C ASP A 91 6.16 -3.37 14.39
N ILE A 92 6.55 -2.16 13.97
CA ILE A 92 5.91 -0.92 14.41
C ILE A 92 4.47 -0.83 13.88
N THR A 93 4.19 -1.38 12.70
CA THR A 93 2.86 -1.31 12.06
C THR A 93 1.88 -2.35 12.63
N LYS A 94 2.35 -3.47 13.19
CA LYS A 94 1.51 -4.52 13.81
C LYS A 94 0.43 -3.97 14.78
N PRO A 95 0.76 -3.13 15.78
CA PRO A 95 -0.26 -2.60 16.70
C PRO A 95 -1.31 -1.72 16.00
N PHE A 96 -0.96 -1.02 14.92
CA PHE A 96 -1.92 -0.23 14.14
C PHE A 96 -2.92 -1.12 13.40
N PHE A 97 -2.51 -2.31 12.94
CA PHE A 97 -3.46 -3.30 12.40
C PHE A 97 -4.43 -3.79 13.46
N ILE A 98 -3.96 -4.05 14.68
CA ILE A 98 -4.83 -4.45 15.80
C ILE A 98 -5.82 -3.32 16.12
N LEU A 99 -5.34 -2.08 16.17
CA LEU A 99 -6.20 -0.91 16.36
C LEU A 99 -7.25 -0.80 15.25
N LEU A 100 -6.87 -1.02 13.99
CA LEU A 100 -7.81 -1.01 12.86
C LEU A 100 -8.90 -2.07 13.02
N LEU A 101 -8.55 -3.29 13.44
CA LEU A 101 -9.51 -4.36 13.73
C LEU A 101 -10.44 -4.00 14.91
N MET A 102 -9.94 -3.34 15.95
CA MET A 102 -10.80 -2.84 17.03
C MET A 102 -11.79 -1.78 16.53
N LEU A 103 -11.35 -0.90 15.63
CA LEU A 103 -12.22 0.11 15.04
C LEU A 103 -13.33 -0.50 14.17
N THR A 104 -13.10 -1.64 13.50
CA THR A 104 -14.18 -2.31 12.74
C THR A 104 -15.26 -2.85 13.68
N ILE A 105 -14.87 -3.36 14.85
CA ILE A 105 -15.82 -3.82 15.87
C ILE A 105 -16.59 -2.63 16.46
N LEU A 106 -15.88 -1.54 16.80
CA LEU A 106 -16.48 -0.33 17.37
C LEU A 106 -17.44 0.37 16.40
N ALA A 107 -17.15 0.32 15.10
CA ALA A 107 -17.99 0.88 14.05
C ALA A 107 -19.18 -0.03 13.66
N GLU A 108 -19.43 -1.10 14.41
CA GLU A 108 -20.47 -2.10 14.14
C GLU A 108 -20.41 -2.63 12.69
N ALA A 109 -19.19 -2.78 12.16
CA ALA A 109 -18.99 -3.23 10.80
C ALA A 109 -19.52 -4.67 10.60
N PRO A 110 -19.98 -5.03 9.40
CA PRO A 110 -20.45 -6.38 9.11
C PRO A 110 -19.41 -7.44 9.50
N LEU A 111 -19.85 -8.52 10.16
CA LEU A 111 -18.97 -9.56 10.72
C LEU A 111 -18.00 -10.12 9.67
N TRP A 112 -18.49 -10.36 8.44
CA TRP A 112 -17.68 -10.89 7.35
C TRP A 112 -16.49 -9.98 7.01
N LEU A 113 -16.65 -8.65 7.11
CA LEU A 113 -15.59 -7.68 6.82
C LEU A 113 -14.48 -7.77 7.89
N THR A 114 -14.88 -7.85 9.16
CA THR A 114 -13.95 -8.05 10.28
C THR A 114 -13.22 -9.40 10.14
N CYS A 115 -13.91 -10.47 9.75
CA CYS A 115 -13.28 -11.77 9.49
C CYS A 115 -12.25 -11.72 8.36
N VAL A 116 -12.55 -11.02 7.25
CA VAL A 116 -11.61 -10.83 6.14
C VAL A 116 -10.38 -10.05 6.61
N ALA A 117 -10.57 -8.97 7.38
CA ALA A 117 -9.46 -8.17 7.89
C ALA A 117 -8.53 -8.98 8.83
N ILE A 118 -9.12 -9.80 9.73
CA ILE A 118 -8.37 -10.74 10.57
C ILE A 118 -7.63 -11.76 9.70
N GLY A 119 -8.28 -12.30 8.67
CA GLY A 119 -7.69 -13.25 7.74
C GLY A 119 -6.45 -12.70 7.03
N VAL A 120 -6.50 -11.45 6.55
CA VAL A 120 -5.35 -10.77 5.93
C VAL A 120 -4.22 -10.57 6.94
N PHE A 121 -4.55 -10.17 8.17
CA PHE A 121 -3.57 -10.02 9.26
C PHE A 121 -2.86 -11.34 9.57
N LEU A 122 -3.62 -12.44 9.73
CA LEU A 122 -3.07 -13.78 9.99
C LEU A 122 -2.23 -14.29 8.82
N LEU A 123 -2.69 -14.08 7.58
CA LEU A 123 -1.96 -14.48 6.38
C LEU A 123 -0.58 -13.81 6.33
N ARG A 124 -0.49 -12.52 6.69
CA ARG A 124 0.80 -11.83 6.83
C ARG A 124 1.69 -12.51 7.87
N GLU A 125 1.18 -12.81 9.07
CA GLU A 125 1.98 -13.45 10.12
C GLU A 125 2.44 -14.86 9.72
N ILE A 126 1.60 -15.63 9.00
CA ILE A 126 1.98 -16.93 8.44
C ILE A 126 3.12 -16.79 7.42
N ILE A 127 3.04 -15.80 6.51
CA ILE A 127 4.10 -15.54 5.54
C ILE A 127 5.40 -15.16 6.27
N GLU A 128 5.33 -14.29 7.28
CA GLU A 128 6.49 -13.88 8.08
C GLU A 128 7.14 -15.10 8.76
N PHE A 129 6.33 -15.93 9.41
CA PHE A 129 6.80 -17.17 10.05
C PHE A 129 7.44 -18.13 9.05
N PHE A 130 6.81 -18.34 7.89
CA PHE A 130 7.35 -19.19 6.83
C PHE A 130 8.68 -18.66 6.30
N LEU A 131 8.81 -17.34 6.11
CA LEU A 131 10.06 -16.71 5.67
C LEU A 131 11.16 -16.87 6.72
N ILE A 132 10.86 -16.68 8.01
CA ILE A 132 11.83 -16.93 9.09
C ILE A 132 12.35 -18.36 9.02
N PHE A 133 11.46 -19.35 8.91
CA PHE A 133 11.86 -20.76 8.81
C PHE A 133 12.72 -21.02 7.56
N LYS A 134 12.31 -20.47 6.40
CA LYS A 134 13.04 -20.61 5.13
C LYS A 134 14.44 -20.01 5.21
N TYR A 135 14.59 -18.83 5.82
CA TYR A 135 15.88 -18.15 5.93
C TYR A 135 16.78 -18.78 7.00
N ASN A 136 16.22 -19.25 8.12
CA ASN A 136 16.96 -20.00 9.15
C ASN A 136 17.56 -21.32 8.64
N LYS A 137 16.98 -21.93 7.61
CA LYS A 137 17.53 -23.15 6.98
C LYS A 137 18.61 -22.86 5.95
N LYS A 138 18.64 -21.64 5.41
CA LYS A 138 19.49 -21.26 4.27
C LYS A 138 20.73 -20.47 4.69
N MET A 139 20.69 -19.82 5.86
CA MET A 139 21.84 -19.28 6.58
C MET A 139 22.32 -20.31 7.60
#